data_AF-A0A963PRS7-F1
#
_entry.id   AF-A0A963PRS7-F1
#
_cell.length_a   1.000
_cell.length_b   1.000
_cell.length_c   1.000
_cell.angle_alpha   90.00
_cell.angle_beta   90.00
_cell.angle_gamma   90.00
#
_symmetry.space_group_name_H-M   'P 1'
#
loop_
_entity.id
_entity.type
_entity.pdbx_description
1 polymer ?
#
loop_
_entity_poly.entity_id
_entity_poly.type
_entity_poly.pdbx_seq_one_letter_code
_entity_poly.pdbx_strand_id
1 'polypeptide(L)'
;KRKLVRVRAANITSTAAPADLVGKMRASFLVAGPLLARCGEMSASTPGGCQLGARPVDVDVRGFRQMGAQISFPESGELVAGQTSGLRGAGIYMDYPSHTGTENLLMAASLAAGRTTIVHAACEPEIVFLGNMLIRMGARIKGLGTPTITVDGVDRLHGVSEHILPDRLEAGTYAIGAIATGGEVTLEDVDVSAMLPLTAKLREAGARIWIDGND
;
A
#
# COMPACT_ATOMS: atom_id res chain seq x y z
N LYS A 1 -11.53 -10.52 -21.29
CA LYS A 1 -11.59 -9.06 -21.59
C LYS A 1 -10.85 -8.32 -20.48
N ARG A 2 -9.78 -7.58 -20.79
CA ARG A 2 -9.06 -6.76 -19.78
C ARG A 2 -10.03 -5.71 -19.22
N LYS A 3 -10.24 -5.71 -17.90
CA LYS A 3 -11.05 -4.69 -17.23
C LYS A 3 -10.20 -3.43 -17.08
N LEU A 4 -10.69 -2.31 -17.60
CA LEU A 4 -10.04 -1.01 -17.49
C LEU A 4 -10.79 -0.16 -16.48
N VAL A 5 -10.06 0.43 -15.52
CA VAL A 5 -10.58 1.45 -14.62
C VAL A 5 -9.94 2.78 -14.98
N ARG A 6 -10.74 3.83 -15.17
CA ARG A 6 -10.26 5.19 -15.41
C ARG A 6 -10.70 6.08 -14.26
N VAL A 7 -9.74 6.70 -13.59
CA VAL A 7 -9.98 7.63 -12.48
C VAL A 7 -9.58 9.04 -12.89
N ARG A 8 -10.49 10.01 -12.74
CA ARG A 8 -10.21 11.45 -12.90
C ARG A 8 -10.41 12.14 -11.56
N ALA A 9 -9.31 12.33 -10.83
CA ALA A 9 -9.32 12.97 -9.51
C ALA A 9 -9.10 14.50 -9.56
N ALA A 10 -9.35 15.16 -10.70
CA ALA A 10 -9.13 16.61 -10.82
C ALA A 10 -9.94 17.38 -9.75
N ASN A 11 -11.21 17.00 -9.58
CA ASN A 11 -12.12 17.57 -8.58
C ASN A 11 -12.49 16.48 -7.57
N ILE A 12 -12.17 16.69 -6.29
CA ILE A 12 -12.61 15.85 -5.18
C ILE A 12 -13.77 16.58 -4.50
N THR A 13 -14.92 15.91 -4.38
CA THR A 13 -16.15 16.51 -3.83
C THR A 13 -16.40 16.14 -2.38
N SER A 14 -15.65 15.17 -1.85
CA SER A 14 -15.73 14.73 -0.45
C SER A 14 -14.37 14.20 0.01
N THR A 15 -14.01 14.54 1.24
CA THR A 15 -12.84 14.06 1.96
C THR A 15 -13.21 13.04 3.05
N ALA A 16 -14.48 12.65 3.10
CA ALA A 16 -15.02 11.64 4.00
C ALA A 16 -15.14 10.27 3.28
N ALA A 17 -14.47 9.26 3.83
CA ALA A 17 -14.63 7.86 3.46
C ALA A 17 -15.88 7.28 4.15
N PRO A 18 -16.93 6.87 3.40
CA PRO A 18 -18.20 6.43 3.99
C PRO A 18 -18.06 5.21 4.91
N ALA A 19 -18.71 5.27 6.07
CA ALA A 19 -18.65 4.22 7.09
C ALA A 19 -19.07 2.84 6.58
N ASP A 20 -20.09 2.79 5.72
CA ASP A 20 -20.63 1.55 5.15
C ASP A 20 -19.63 0.85 4.21
N LEU A 21 -18.78 1.62 3.52
CA LEU A 21 -17.71 1.08 2.67
C LEU A 21 -16.49 0.69 3.49
N VAL A 22 -16.08 1.52 4.44
CA VAL A 22 -14.92 1.23 5.31
C VAL A 22 -15.17 0.00 6.19
N GLY A 23 -16.39 -0.15 6.70
CA GLY A 23 -16.81 -1.33 7.46
C GLY A 23 -16.81 -2.62 6.65
N LYS A 24 -17.08 -2.55 5.33
CA LYS A 24 -17.03 -3.70 4.41
C LYS A 24 -15.62 -4.05 3.96
N MET A 25 -14.77 -3.04 3.76
CA MET A 25 -13.41 -3.22 3.26
C MET A 25 -12.45 -2.34 4.05
N ARG A 26 -11.70 -2.95 4.96
CA ARG A 26 -10.70 -2.28 5.79
C ARG A 26 -9.66 -1.49 4.98
N ALA A 27 -9.27 -1.98 3.81
CA ALA A 27 -8.33 -1.30 2.92
C ALA A 27 -8.83 0.06 2.41
N SER A 28 -10.12 0.38 2.57
CA SER A 28 -10.68 1.70 2.24
C SER A 28 -9.99 2.85 2.97
N PHE A 29 -9.33 2.58 4.11
CA PHE A 29 -8.56 3.59 4.84
C PHE A 29 -7.33 4.12 4.07
N LEU A 30 -6.89 3.46 3.00
CA LEU A 30 -5.79 3.91 2.14
C LEU A 30 -6.05 5.25 1.45
N VAL A 31 -7.30 5.75 1.42
CA VAL A 31 -7.59 7.09 0.92
C VAL A 31 -7.13 8.19 1.88
N ALA A 32 -6.89 7.88 3.15
CA ALA A 32 -6.60 8.88 4.18
C ALA A 32 -5.33 9.71 3.90
N GLY A 33 -4.22 9.05 3.57
CA GLY A 33 -2.94 9.68 3.23
C GLY A 33 -3.01 10.58 2.00
N PRO A 34 -3.49 10.10 0.83
CA PRO A 34 -3.61 10.95 -0.35
C PRO A 34 -4.65 12.08 -0.17
N LEU A 35 -5.72 11.89 0.61
CA LEU A 35 -6.65 12.97 0.95
C LEU A 35 -5.99 14.04 1.84
N LEU A 36 -5.26 13.65 2.89
CA LEU A 36 -4.51 14.61 3.71
C LEU A 36 -3.48 15.38 2.90
N ALA A 37 -2.74 14.68 2.05
CA ALA A 37 -1.73 15.28 1.19
C ALA A 37 -2.31 16.26 0.16
N ARG A 38 -3.45 15.93 -0.45
CA ARG A 38 -4.01 16.71 -1.56
C ARG A 38 -5.05 17.76 -1.11
N CYS A 39 -5.83 17.45 -0.09
CA CYS A 39 -6.96 18.26 0.37
C CYS A 39 -6.72 18.92 1.73
N GLY A 40 -5.68 18.50 2.47
CA GLY A 40 -5.41 19.00 3.82
C GLY A 40 -6.36 18.45 4.89
N GLU A 41 -7.32 17.61 4.51
CA GLU A 41 -8.31 17.05 5.44
C GLU A 41 -8.72 15.64 5.00
N MET A 42 -9.10 14.81 5.98
CA MET A 42 -9.75 13.53 5.76
C MET A 42 -10.63 13.15 6.94
N SER A 43 -11.67 12.38 6.68
CA SER A 43 -12.36 11.61 7.72
C SER A 43 -12.66 10.21 7.22
N ALA A 44 -12.55 9.22 8.10
CA ALA A 44 -12.88 7.84 7.80
C ALA A 44 -13.31 7.13 9.08
N SER A 45 -14.27 6.23 8.99
CA SER A 45 -14.56 5.35 10.13
C SER A 45 -13.31 4.54 10.50
N THR A 46 -13.09 4.32 11.80
CA THR A 46 -12.08 3.35 12.21
C THR A 46 -12.47 2.00 11.60
N PRO A 47 -11.57 1.33 10.88
CA PRO A 47 -11.90 0.01 10.38
C PRO A 47 -12.12 -0.90 11.58
N GLY A 48 -13.30 -1.50 11.68
CA GLY A 48 -13.74 -2.29 12.84
C GLY A 48 -12.90 -3.55 13.08
N GLY A 49 -13.35 -4.37 14.03
CA GLY A 49 -12.73 -5.65 14.35
C GLY A 49 -12.68 -6.57 13.12
N CYS A 50 -11.48 -6.93 12.68
CA CYS A 50 -11.29 -7.93 11.64
C CYS A 50 -11.38 -9.32 12.29
N GLN A 51 -12.05 -10.29 11.65
CA GLN A 51 -12.11 -11.67 12.13
C GLN A 51 -10.71 -12.33 12.25
N LEU A 52 -9.71 -11.77 11.59
CA LEU A 52 -8.31 -12.20 11.64
C LEU A 52 -7.53 -11.60 12.84
N GLY A 53 -8.18 -10.82 13.70
CA GLY A 53 -7.59 -10.18 14.88
C GLY A 53 -7.55 -8.65 14.83
N ALA A 54 -7.11 -8.05 15.94
CA ALA A 54 -6.97 -6.60 16.06
C ALA A 54 -5.85 -6.10 15.12
N ARG A 55 -6.22 -5.18 14.23
CA ARG A 55 -5.29 -4.47 13.35
C ARG A 55 -5.56 -2.99 13.56
N PRO A 56 -4.76 -2.26 14.33
CA PRO A 56 -4.96 -0.82 14.48
C PRO A 56 -4.50 -0.07 13.23
N VAL A 57 -4.89 1.21 13.10
CA VAL A 57 -4.37 2.16 12.09
C VAL A 57 -3.30 3.07 12.71
N ASP A 58 -2.60 2.56 13.71
CA ASP A 58 -1.69 3.30 14.57
C ASP A 58 -0.45 3.79 13.81
N VAL A 59 0.06 2.99 12.86
CA VAL A 59 1.19 3.37 12.00
C VAL A 59 0.83 4.59 11.17
N ASP A 60 -0.32 4.55 10.50
CA ASP A 60 -0.83 5.65 9.68
C ASP A 60 -1.00 6.92 10.53
N VAL A 61 -1.73 6.81 11.65
CA VAL A 61 -2.04 7.95 12.52
C VAL A 61 -0.78 8.57 13.12
N ARG A 62 0.19 7.75 13.57
CA ARG A 62 1.45 8.26 14.10
C ARG A 62 2.28 8.94 13.03
N GLY A 63 2.39 8.34 11.84
CA GLY A 63 3.13 8.94 10.74
C GLY A 63 2.50 10.26 10.26
N PHE A 64 1.17 10.33 10.12
CA PHE A 64 0.49 11.59 9.78
C PHE A 64 0.73 12.68 10.82
N ARG A 65 0.69 12.35 12.11
CA ARG A 65 1.01 13.30 13.19
C ARG A 65 2.46 13.80 13.11
N GLN A 66 3.41 12.90 12.84
CA GLN A 66 4.82 13.27 12.65
C GLN A 66 5.03 14.18 11.42
N MET A 67 4.19 14.02 10.39
CA MET A 67 4.14 14.90 9.22
C MET A 67 3.36 16.20 9.45
N GLY A 68 2.90 16.47 10.67
CA GLY A 68 2.24 17.72 11.05
C GLY A 68 0.72 17.74 10.90
N ALA A 69 0.07 16.59 10.69
CA ALA A 69 -1.38 16.50 10.72
C ALA A 69 -1.91 16.44 12.16
N GLN A 70 -3.00 17.15 12.43
CA GLN A 70 -3.80 17.00 13.65
C GLN A 70 -4.80 15.88 13.43
N ILE A 71 -4.67 14.79 14.18
CA ILE A 71 -5.57 13.63 14.09
C ILE A 71 -6.35 13.49 15.39
N SER A 72 -7.68 13.50 15.30
CA SER A 72 -8.62 13.29 16.39
C SER A 72 -9.47 12.05 16.19
N PHE A 73 -10.08 11.58 17.27
CA PHE A 73 -11.00 10.43 17.30
C PHE A 73 -12.35 10.85 17.88
N PRO A 74 -13.21 11.50 17.09
CA PRO A 74 -14.55 11.89 17.53
C PRO A 74 -15.42 10.67 17.86
N GLU A 75 -16.56 10.91 18.52
CA GLU A 75 -17.65 9.92 18.66
C GLU A 75 -17.17 8.56 19.21
N SER A 76 -16.57 8.59 20.41
CA SER A 76 -16.12 7.38 21.13
C SER A 76 -15.07 6.53 20.41
N GLY A 77 -14.40 7.09 19.39
CA GLY A 77 -13.32 6.41 18.67
C GLY A 77 -13.74 5.64 17.43
N GLU A 78 -14.99 5.79 16.97
CA GLU A 78 -15.50 5.13 15.76
C GLU A 78 -15.10 5.85 14.46
N LEU A 79 -14.61 7.10 14.58
CA LEU A 79 -14.18 7.92 13.47
C LEU A 79 -12.75 8.41 13.68
N VAL A 80 -11.98 8.46 12.61
CA VAL A 80 -10.68 9.14 12.53
C VAL A 80 -10.87 10.37 11.67
N ALA A 81 -10.55 11.54 12.23
CA ALA A 81 -10.55 12.81 11.51
C ALA A 81 -9.14 13.39 11.50
N GLY A 82 -8.68 13.85 10.34
CA GLY A 82 -7.38 14.46 10.17
C GLY A 82 -7.47 15.81 9.47
N GLN A 83 -6.68 16.77 9.93
CA GLN A 83 -6.56 18.10 9.33
C GLN A 83 -5.11 18.59 9.34
N THR A 84 -4.74 19.36 8.31
CA THR A 84 -3.42 19.98 8.17
C THR A 84 -3.49 21.19 7.24
N SER A 85 -2.63 22.19 7.47
CA SER A 85 -2.40 23.28 6.51
C SER A 85 -1.41 22.89 5.39
N GLY A 86 -0.92 21.65 5.42
CA GLY A 86 0.06 21.10 4.50
C GLY A 86 1.00 20.17 5.24
N LEU A 87 1.10 18.92 4.77
CA LEU A 87 2.01 17.94 5.36
C LEU A 87 3.46 18.38 5.18
N ARG A 88 4.31 18.01 6.12
CA ARG A 88 5.76 18.29 6.13
C ARG A 88 6.55 16.99 6.14
N GLY A 89 7.77 17.07 5.60
CA GLY A 89 8.75 16.00 5.67
C GLY A 89 9.06 15.59 7.11
N ALA A 90 9.19 14.29 7.37
CA ALA A 90 9.44 13.75 8.70
C ALA A 90 10.32 12.49 8.67
N GLY A 91 11.03 12.22 9.77
CA GLY A 91 11.62 10.90 10.03
C GLY A 91 10.62 10.02 10.75
N ILE A 92 10.18 8.94 10.11
CA ILE A 92 9.14 8.04 10.61
C ILE A 92 9.76 6.66 10.81
N TYR A 93 9.79 6.18 12.05
CA TYR A 93 10.12 4.79 12.36
C TYR A 93 8.84 4.00 12.59
N MET A 94 8.64 2.93 11.83
CA MET A 94 7.49 2.04 11.99
C MET A 94 7.83 0.89 12.95
N ASP A 95 7.05 0.70 14.01
CA ASP A 95 7.33 -0.38 14.98
C ASP A 95 7.24 -1.77 14.35
N TYR A 96 6.43 -1.91 13.31
CA TYR A 96 6.32 -3.09 12.47
C TYR A 96 6.14 -2.65 11.01
N PRO A 97 6.56 -3.47 10.02
CA PRO A 97 6.46 -3.15 8.61
C PRO A 97 5.02 -3.32 8.11
N SER A 98 4.13 -2.42 8.53
CA SER A 98 2.74 -2.39 8.09
C SER A 98 2.66 -2.18 6.58
N HIS A 99 2.06 -3.12 5.86
CA HIS A 99 1.87 -3.04 4.41
C HIS A 99 1.10 -1.78 4.01
N THR A 100 -0.17 -1.70 4.43
CA THR A 100 -1.02 -0.54 4.11
C THR A 100 -0.53 0.74 4.76
N GLY A 101 0.09 0.65 5.95
CA GLY A 101 0.69 1.81 6.60
C GLY A 101 1.84 2.41 5.77
N THR A 102 2.68 1.57 5.16
CA THR A 102 3.74 2.01 4.26
C THR A 102 3.15 2.68 3.02
N GLU A 103 2.12 2.09 2.40
CA GLU A 103 1.45 2.68 1.24
C GLU A 103 0.86 4.06 1.55
N ASN A 104 0.16 4.18 2.68
CA ASN A 104 -0.52 5.41 3.07
C ASN A 104 0.49 6.54 3.35
N LEU A 105 1.57 6.23 4.07
CA LEU A 105 2.66 7.18 4.33
C LEU A 105 3.43 7.54 3.06
N LEU A 106 3.63 6.58 2.15
CA LEU A 106 4.28 6.81 0.86
C LEU A 106 3.47 7.78 -0.01
N MET A 107 2.15 7.57 -0.10
CA MET A 107 1.24 8.47 -0.82
C MET A 107 1.19 9.85 -0.15
N ALA A 108 1.12 9.91 1.18
CA ALA A 108 1.09 11.17 1.92
C ALA A 108 2.38 11.98 1.74
N ALA A 109 3.53 11.31 1.83
CA ALA A 109 4.86 11.92 1.70
C ALA A 109 5.14 12.45 0.29
N SER A 110 4.49 11.89 -0.73
CA SER A 110 4.72 12.28 -2.13
C SER A 110 4.38 13.75 -2.41
N LEU A 111 3.47 14.37 -1.63
CA LEU A 111 3.12 15.80 -1.74
C LEU A 111 3.48 16.62 -0.49
N ALA A 112 4.21 16.04 0.46
CA ALA A 112 4.60 16.75 1.67
C ALA A 112 5.72 17.76 1.40
N ALA A 113 5.72 18.89 2.11
CA ALA A 113 6.79 19.86 1.99
C ALA A 113 8.09 19.34 2.67
N GLY A 114 9.08 18.99 1.85
CA GLY A 114 10.40 18.53 2.30
C GLY A 114 10.61 17.02 2.16
N ARG A 115 11.62 16.51 2.87
CA ARG A 115 12.02 15.09 2.83
C ARG A 115 11.35 14.29 3.94
N THR A 116 10.74 13.18 3.58
CA THR A 116 10.29 12.14 4.51
C THR A 116 11.18 10.91 4.39
N THR A 117 11.59 10.34 5.52
CA THR A 117 12.27 9.06 5.58
C THR A 117 11.42 8.08 6.37
N ILE A 118 10.96 7.02 5.73
CA ILE A 118 10.19 5.94 6.35
C ILE A 118 11.15 4.79 6.62
N VAL A 119 11.36 4.46 7.89
CA VAL A 119 12.24 3.39 8.35
C VAL A 119 11.40 2.23 8.86
N HIS A 120 11.86 1.01 8.59
CA HIS A 120 11.15 -0.24 8.83
C HIS A 120 9.88 -0.35 7.97
N ALA A 121 10.00 0.10 6.71
CA ALA A 121 8.95 0.02 5.72
C ALA A 121 8.69 -1.42 5.26
N ALA A 122 7.45 -1.66 4.84
CA ALA A 122 7.04 -2.87 4.11
C ALA A 122 7.81 -2.96 2.78
N CYS A 123 8.26 -4.17 2.44
CA CYS A 123 9.16 -4.43 1.29
C CYS A 123 8.49 -5.24 0.18
N GLU A 124 7.18 -5.48 0.30
CA GLU A 124 6.43 -6.34 -0.60
C GLU A 124 6.36 -5.76 -2.02
N PRO A 125 6.19 -6.62 -3.05
CA PRO A 125 6.13 -6.20 -4.46
C PRO A 125 5.07 -5.13 -4.72
N GLU A 126 3.94 -5.16 -3.99
CA GLU A 126 2.86 -4.19 -4.15
C GLU A 126 3.29 -2.77 -3.71
N ILE A 127 4.17 -2.67 -2.69
CA ILE A 127 4.77 -1.39 -2.25
C ILE A 127 5.70 -0.84 -3.33
N VAL A 128 6.53 -1.70 -3.91
CA VAL A 128 7.45 -1.35 -5.00
C VAL A 128 6.66 -0.87 -6.22
N PHE A 129 5.59 -1.58 -6.55
CA PHE A 129 4.69 -1.24 -7.64
C PHE A 129 4.05 0.14 -7.43
N LEU A 130 3.43 0.39 -6.26
CA LEU A 130 2.84 1.69 -5.92
C LEU A 130 3.89 2.81 -6.01
N GLY A 131 5.08 2.59 -5.44
CA GLY A 131 6.16 3.57 -5.49
C GLY A 131 6.61 3.89 -6.92
N ASN A 132 6.75 2.88 -7.78
CA ASN A 132 7.08 3.08 -9.19
C ASN A 132 5.97 3.81 -9.94
N MET A 133 4.70 3.50 -9.67
CA MET A 133 3.56 4.23 -10.22
C MET A 133 3.60 5.71 -9.80
N LEU A 134 3.85 5.99 -8.52
CA LEU A 134 4.00 7.37 -8.01
C LEU A 134 5.18 8.11 -8.64
N ILE A 135 6.33 7.45 -8.84
CA ILE A 135 7.48 8.00 -9.56
C ILE A 135 7.08 8.38 -10.98
N ARG A 136 6.37 7.50 -11.69
CA ARG A 136 5.85 7.79 -13.03
C ARG A 136 4.82 8.93 -13.04
N MET A 137 4.11 9.16 -11.94
CA MET A 137 3.23 10.31 -11.73
C MET A 137 3.98 11.60 -11.38
N GLY A 138 5.30 11.55 -11.19
CA GLY A 138 6.16 12.70 -10.90
C GLY A 138 6.73 12.76 -9.48
N ALA A 139 6.49 11.76 -8.63
CA ALA A 139 7.06 11.71 -7.29
C ALA A 139 8.58 11.44 -7.32
N ARG A 140 9.28 11.79 -6.23
CA ARG A 140 10.71 11.52 -6.07
C ARG A 140 10.92 10.57 -4.91
N ILE A 141 11.01 9.28 -5.22
CA ILE A 141 11.06 8.20 -4.24
C ILE A 141 12.33 7.37 -4.45
N LYS A 142 13.00 6.98 -3.37
CA LYS A 142 14.18 6.09 -3.36
C LYS A 142 14.04 5.02 -2.28
N GLY A 143 14.70 3.88 -2.47
CA GLY A 143 14.76 2.80 -1.48
C GLY A 143 13.54 1.86 -1.51
N LEU A 144 12.76 1.86 -2.59
CA LEU A 144 11.65 0.91 -2.79
C LEU A 144 12.17 -0.54 -2.73
N GLY A 145 11.44 -1.40 -2.02
CA GLY A 145 11.82 -2.79 -1.79
C GLY A 145 12.87 -2.97 -0.69
N THR A 146 13.27 -1.88 -0.02
CA THR A 146 14.16 -1.92 1.14
C THR A 146 13.44 -1.44 2.40
N PRO A 147 13.93 -1.78 3.60
CA PRO A 147 13.32 -1.31 4.85
C PRO A 147 13.41 0.20 5.08
N THR A 148 14.06 0.97 4.20
CA THR A 148 14.18 2.42 4.33
C THR A 148 13.82 3.10 3.02
N ILE A 149 12.68 3.80 3.00
CA ILE A 149 12.19 4.55 1.85
C ILE A 149 12.38 6.04 2.12
N THR A 150 12.94 6.76 1.16
CA THR A 150 13.06 8.24 1.22
C THR A 150 12.21 8.87 0.14
N VAL A 151 11.43 9.88 0.50
CA VAL A 151 10.55 10.62 -0.39
C VAL A 151 10.88 12.11 -0.29
N ASP A 152 11.25 12.72 -1.41
CA ASP A 152 11.32 14.17 -1.55
C ASP A 152 10.00 14.64 -2.13
N GLY A 153 9.14 15.25 -1.30
CA GLY A 153 7.80 15.62 -1.73
C GLY A 153 7.80 16.69 -2.81
N VAL A 154 6.76 16.67 -3.66
CA VAL A 154 6.60 17.54 -4.83
C VAL A 154 5.27 18.29 -4.77
N ASP A 155 5.17 19.43 -5.46
CA ASP A 155 3.95 20.26 -5.40
C ASP A 155 2.72 19.59 -6.04
N ARG A 156 2.94 18.71 -7.03
CA ARG A 156 1.87 18.05 -7.78
C ARG A 156 2.32 16.76 -8.44
N LEU A 157 1.36 15.87 -8.62
CA LEU A 157 1.47 14.67 -9.45
C LEU A 157 0.60 14.80 -10.70
N HIS A 158 0.89 14.01 -11.73
CA HIS A 158 0.09 13.89 -12.95
C HIS A 158 -0.46 12.48 -13.15
N GLY A 159 -1.47 12.33 -14.01
CA GLY A 159 -2.04 11.03 -14.34
C GLY A 159 -1.06 10.17 -15.16
N VAL A 160 -1.20 8.85 -15.03
CA VAL A 160 -0.44 7.83 -15.78
C VAL A 160 -1.37 6.69 -16.21
N SER A 161 -0.91 5.87 -17.14
CA SER A 161 -1.50 4.55 -17.43
C SER A 161 -0.57 3.47 -16.92
N GLU A 162 -1.11 2.52 -16.16
CA GLU A 162 -0.35 1.47 -15.49
C GLU A 162 -1.05 0.11 -15.65
N HIS A 163 -0.25 -0.95 -15.72
CA HIS A 163 -0.72 -2.32 -15.69
C HIS A 163 -0.49 -2.89 -14.29
N ILE A 164 -1.56 -3.36 -13.64
CA ILE A 164 -1.44 -3.97 -12.31
C ILE A 164 -0.55 -5.21 -12.39
N LEU A 165 0.37 -5.34 -11.45
CA LEU A 165 1.24 -6.51 -11.32
C LEU A 165 0.44 -7.81 -11.20
N PRO A 166 1.01 -8.96 -11.59
CA PRO A 166 0.37 -10.25 -11.36
C PRO A 166 0.12 -10.56 -9.89
N ASP A 167 -0.95 -11.30 -9.60
CA ASP A 167 -1.30 -11.68 -8.24
C ASP A 167 -0.48 -12.91 -7.79
N ARG A 168 0.57 -12.65 -7.01
CA ARG A 168 1.43 -13.69 -6.44
C ARG A 168 0.70 -14.61 -5.45
N LEU A 169 -0.40 -14.17 -4.83
CA LEU A 169 -1.19 -15.01 -3.91
C LEU A 169 -2.08 -15.96 -4.70
N GLU A 170 -2.64 -15.52 -5.83
CA GLU A 170 -3.35 -16.39 -6.78
C GLU A 170 -2.40 -17.45 -7.35
N ALA A 171 -1.27 -17.02 -7.92
CA ALA A 171 -0.25 -17.92 -8.46
C ALA A 171 0.21 -18.94 -7.41
N GLY A 172 0.43 -18.49 -6.17
CA GLY A 172 0.81 -19.36 -5.06
C GLY A 172 -0.26 -20.36 -4.66
N THR A 173 -1.53 -19.97 -4.70
CA THR A 173 -2.66 -20.85 -4.40
C THR A 173 -2.74 -22.00 -5.41
N TYR A 174 -2.59 -21.71 -6.70
CA TYR A 174 -2.54 -22.74 -7.74
C TYR A 174 -1.32 -23.66 -7.58
N ALA A 175 -0.14 -23.12 -7.28
CA ALA A 175 1.07 -23.91 -7.03
C ALA A 175 0.88 -24.91 -5.87
N ILE A 176 0.30 -24.44 -4.76
CA ILE A 176 -0.02 -25.29 -3.60
C ILE A 176 -1.04 -26.37 -3.98
N GLY A 177 -2.07 -26.01 -4.75
CA GLY A 177 -3.09 -26.95 -5.21
C GLY A 177 -2.52 -28.09 -6.08
N ALA A 178 -1.57 -27.78 -6.97
CA ALA A 178 -0.91 -28.79 -7.79
C ALA A 178 -0.14 -29.80 -6.92
N ILE A 179 0.64 -29.30 -5.95
CA ILE A 179 1.41 -30.17 -5.05
C ILE A 179 0.50 -31.01 -4.16
N ALA A 180 -0.54 -30.42 -3.59
CA ALA A 180 -1.49 -31.12 -2.73
C ALA A 180 -2.23 -32.26 -3.45
N THR A 181 -2.39 -32.16 -4.77
CA THR A 181 -3.07 -33.16 -5.60
C THR A 181 -2.11 -34.11 -6.32
N GLY A 182 -0.79 -33.91 -6.19
CA GLY A 182 0.22 -34.64 -6.96
C GLY A 182 0.18 -34.35 -8.46
N GLY A 183 -0.42 -33.22 -8.84
CA GLY A 183 -0.53 -32.76 -10.23
C GLY A 183 0.61 -31.86 -10.66
N GLU A 184 0.46 -31.31 -11.86
CA GLU A 184 1.40 -30.37 -12.48
C GLU A 184 0.62 -29.15 -12.99
N VAL A 185 1.20 -27.96 -12.84
CA VAL A 185 0.62 -26.71 -13.33
C VAL A 185 1.72 -25.81 -13.89
N THR A 186 1.44 -25.18 -15.02
CA THR A 186 2.22 -24.06 -15.55
C THR A 186 1.53 -22.77 -15.13
N LEU A 187 2.27 -21.90 -14.44
CA LEU A 187 1.79 -20.57 -14.06
C LEU A 187 2.33 -19.55 -15.06
N GLU A 188 1.42 -18.86 -15.75
CA GLU A 188 1.75 -17.81 -16.71
C GLU A 188 1.67 -16.42 -16.07
N ASP A 189 2.43 -15.46 -16.61
CA ASP A 189 2.44 -14.05 -16.16
C ASP A 189 2.72 -13.93 -14.65
N VAL A 190 3.82 -14.52 -14.17
CA VAL A 190 4.20 -14.51 -12.74
C VAL A 190 5.52 -13.78 -12.54
N ASP A 191 5.58 -12.93 -11.51
CA ASP A 191 6.85 -12.41 -11.01
C ASP A 191 7.56 -13.48 -10.17
N VAL A 192 8.57 -14.11 -10.77
CA VAL A 192 9.39 -15.15 -10.13
C VAL A 192 10.04 -14.64 -8.84
N SER A 193 10.49 -13.39 -8.81
CA SER A 193 11.15 -12.82 -7.64
C SER A 193 10.19 -12.68 -6.45
N ALA A 194 8.93 -12.31 -6.73
CA ALA A 194 7.87 -12.22 -5.74
C ALA A 194 7.46 -13.59 -5.16
N MET A 195 7.75 -14.67 -5.88
CA MET A 195 7.41 -16.05 -5.51
C MET A 195 8.52 -16.79 -4.76
N LEU A 196 9.70 -16.18 -4.58
CA LEU A 196 10.88 -16.83 -4.00
C LEU A 196 10.60 -17.51 -2.63
N PRO A 197 9.95 -16.86 -1.64
CA PRO A 197 9.73 -17.49 -0.35
C PRO A 197 8.82 -18.73 -0.45
N LEU A 198 7.77 -18.65 -1.28
CA LEU A 198 6.85 -19.76 -1.48
C LEU A 198 7.54 -20.91 -2.21
N THR A 199 8.20 -20.63 -3.34
CA THR A 199 8.86 -21.68 -4.14
C THR A 199 9.96 -22.39 -3.36
N ALA A 200 10.66 -21.70 -2.44
CA ALA A 200 11.58 -22.33 -1.51
C ALA A 200 10.89 -23.38 -0.63
N LYS A 201 9.74 -23.05 -0.03
CA LYS A 201 8.99 -24.00 0.81
C LYS A 201 8.32 -25.12 0.03
N LEU A 202 7.87 -24.86 -1.19
CA LEU A 202 7.35 -25.90 -2.06
C LEU A 202 8.43 -26.91 -2.45
N ARG A 203 9.66 -26.46 -2.72
CA ARG A 203 10.81 -27.36 -2.96
C ARG A 203 11.16 -28.20 -1.73
N GLU A 204 11.14 -27.62 -0.54
CA GLU A 204 11.30 -28.37 0.73
C GLU A 204 10.21 -29.43 0.90
N ALA A 205 8.98 -29.16 0.42
CA ALA A 205 7.88 -30.11 0.40
C ALA A 205 7.95 -31.16 -0.74
N GLY A 206 9.02 -31.17 -1.53
CA GLY A 206 9.26 -32.14 -2.60
C GLY A 206 8.77 -31.73 -3.99
N ALA A 207 8.30 -30.49 -4.16
CA ALA A 207 7.89 -29.99 -5.47
C ALA A 207 9.11 -29.78 -6.39
N ARG A 208 8.93 -30.15 -7.66
CA ARG A 208 9.87 -29.79 -8.73
C ARG A 208 9.37 -28.52 -9.40
N ILE A 209 10.20 -27.48 -9.43
CA ILE A 209 9.83 -26.16 -9.93
C ILE A 209 10.89 -25.70 -10.92
N TRP A 210 10.45 -25.47 -12.14
CA TRP A 210 11.21 -24.94 -13.27
C TRP A 210 10.67 -23.57 -13.65
N ILE A 211 11.53 -22.70 -14.16
CA ILE A 211 11.18 -21.38 -14.66
C ILE A 211 11.51 -21.39 -16.15
N ASP A 212 10.49 -21.32 -17.00
CA ASP A 212 10.70 -21.18 -18.44
C ASP A 212 11.16 -19.75 -18.75
N GLY A 213 12.25 -19.61 -19.50
CA GLY A 213 12.74 -18.33 -20.02
C GLY A 213 14.00 -17.75 -19.38
N ASN A 214 14.72 -18.50 -18.53
CA ASN A 214 16.10 -18.18 -18.15
C ASN A 214 17.07 -19.16 -18.84
N ASP A 215 17.53 -18.78 -20.04
CA ASP A 215 18.93 -18.98 -20.44
C ASP A 215 19.75 -17.77 -19.96
#